data_AF-A0A3N4SN19-F1
#
_entry.id   AF-A0A3N4SN19-F1
#
_cell.length_a   1.000
_cell.length_b   1.000
_cell.length_c   1.000
_cell.angle_alpha   90.00
_cell.angle_beta   90.00
_cell.angle_gamma   90.00
#
_symmetry.space_group_name_H-M   'P 1'
#
loop_
_entity.id
_entity.type
_entity.pdbx_description
1 polymer ?
#
loop_
_entity_poly.entity_id
_entity_poly.type
_entity_poly.pdbx_seq_one_letter_code
_entity_poly.pdbx_strand_id
1 'polypeptide(L)'
;MTSFRDEFVNLLKSQAGYHEGRDANGNWNNIQKFSEQTPGLQWSDGQPWCATFECWGAHKTGMDALWPMTASCALAVAWWKKQNRFTEYPVLGGPFYMGPGGGDHTGIVWKYDADTIWTIEGNSNDSGSYQGDGVYLHQRPRRGTGSPYGYGVPAYPEGTICADPALGGTASAAITAPATKPTVSLAHVVYAAQHDPAAAQGHTTHQAEVLVVERALKAEGLLEAQYVDGSFGTKTVTAYARWQRSAVGGGFTGTAADGIPGKTSLQLLAARHSFTVTT
;
A
#
# COMPACT_ATOMS: atom_id res chain seq x y z
N MET A 1 -0.87 -7.85 -12.92
CA MET A 1 -1.12 -6.79 -11.92
C MET A 1 -0.73 -7.34 -10.56
N THR A 2 0.13 -6.63 -9.84
CA THR A 2 0.32 -6.87 -8.40
C THR A 2 -0.97 -6.41 -7.71
N SER A 3 -1.51 -7.21 -6.79
CA SER A 3 -2.80 -6.90 -6.16
C SER A 3 -2.67 -5.71 -5.18
N PHE A 4 -3.78 -5.04 -4.81
CA PHE A 4 -3.74 -3.95 -3.81
C PHE A 4 -3.11 -4.41 -2.49
N ARG A 5 -3.46 -5.63 -2.06
CA ARG A 5 -2.87 -6.31 -0.92
C ARG A 5 -1.36 -6.47 -1.04
N ASP A 6 -0.87 -6.98 -2.17
CA ASP A 6 0.56 -7.19 -2.40
C ASP A 6 1.32 -5.85 -2.40
N GLU A 7 0.75 -4.81 -3.02
CA GLU A 7 1.34 -3.46 -3.04
C GLU A 7 1.45 -2.87 -1.64
N PHE A 8 0.37 -2.95 -0.85
CA PHE A 8 0.33 -2.50 0.53
C PHE A 8 1.34 -3.23 1.42
N VAL A 9 1.33 -4.56 1.37
CA VAL A 9 2.23 -5.37 2.19
C VAL A 9 3.69 -5.13 1.80
N ASN A 10 4.01 -5.07 0.51
CA ASN A 10 5.37 -4.81 0.06
C ASN A 10 5.84 -3.40 0.38
N LEU A 11 4.95 -2.40 0.33
CA LEU A 11 5.26 -1.04 0.78
C LEU A 11 5.64 -1.03 2.26
N LEU A 12 4.84 -1.63 3.13
CA LEU A 12 5.15 -1.68 4.56
C LEU A 12 6.43 -2.48 4.83
N LYS A 13 6.58 -3.64 4.17
CA LYS A 13 7.78 -4.48 4.30
C LYS A 13 9.06 -3.75 3.89
N SER A 14 8.99 -2.85 2.90
CA SER A 14 10.12 -2.01 2.48
C SER A 14 10.62 -1.03 3.55
N GLN A 15 9.82 -0.81 4.59
CA GLN A 15 10.20 0.05 5.72
C GLN A 15 10.93 -0.71 6.83
N ALA A 16 11.09 -2.03 6.74
CA ALA A 16 11.82 -2.81 7.74
C ALA A 16 13.23 -2.24 7.97
N GLY A 17 13.59 -2.02 9.25
CA GLY A 17 14.83 -1.35 9.65
C GLY A 17 14.75 0.17 9.74
N TYR A 18 13.60 0.78 9.44
CA TYR A 18 13.35 2.19 9.78
C TYR A 18 13.25 2.34 11.30
N HIS A 19 13.86 3.40 11.84
CA HIS A 19 13.73 3.81 13.24
C HIS A 19 13.15 5.21 13.36
N GLU A 20 12.45 5.45 14.47
CA GLU A 20 11.97 6.76 14.87
C GLU A 20 13.10 7.73 15.28
N GLY A 21 12.74 8.97 15.54
CA GLY A 21 13.65 10.00 16.03
C GLY A 21 14.17 9.73 17.44
N ARG A 22 15.16 10.54 17.84
CA ARG A 22 15.68 10.54 19.22
C ARG A 22 15.55 11.92 19.84
N ASP A 23 15.30 11.95 21.15
CA ASP A 23 15.37 13.17 21.95
C ASP A 23 16.82 13.63 22.16
N ALA A 24 17.00 14.78 22.82
CA ALA A 24 18.32 15.34 23.12
C ALA A 24 19.20 14.45 24.01
N ASN A 25 18.60 13.49 24.72
CA ASN A 25 19.30 12.53 25.58
C ASN A 25 19.59 11.20 24.84
N GLY A 26 19.19 11.08 23.57
CA GLY A 26 19.38 9.90 22.75
C GLY A 26 18.32 8.81 22.95
N ASN A 27 17.23 9.08 23.68
CA ASN A 27 16.12 8.15 23.82
C ASN A 27 15.19 8.23 22.60
N TRP A 28 14.61 7.09 22.24
CA TRP A 28 13.55 7.02 21.23
C TRP A 28 12.34 7.85 21.68
N ASN A 29 11.76 8.63 20.76
CA ASN A 29 10.82 9.69 21.10
C ASN A 29 9.47 9.59 20.35
N ASN A 30 9.23 8.50 19.64
CA ASN A 30 8.05 8.24 18.80
C ASN A 30 7.83 9.25 17.66
N ILE A 31 8.80 10.12 17.36
CA ILE A 31 8.70 11.07 16.25
C ILE A 31 9.09 10.35 14.96
N GLN A 32 8.18 10.31 13.98
CA GLN A 32 8.39 9.57 12.75
C GLN A 32 7.61 10.16 11.56
N LYS A 33 8.05 9.80 10.35
CA LYS A 33 7.56 10.38 9.08
C LYS A 33 6.12 9.99 8.72
N PHE A 34 5.61 8.87 9.20
CA PHE A 34 4.31 8.30 8.89
C PHE A 34 3.16 9.18 9.42
N SER A 35 3.28 9.78 10.61
CA SER A 35 2.26 10.70 11.14
C SER A 35 2.08 11.92 10.25
N GLU A 36 3.18 12.58 9.88
CA GLU A 36 3.17 13.75 8.99
C GLU A 36 2.59 13.42 7.60
N GLN A 37 2.93 12.24 7.09
CA GLN A 37 2.53 11.78 5.75
C GLN A 37 1.13 11.15 5.68
N THR A 38 0.38 11.14 6.78
CA THR A 38 -0.97 10.56 6.84
C THR A 38 -2.00 11.65 7.19
N PRO A 39 -2.78 12.12 6.21
CA PRO A 39 -3.77 13.16 6.45
C PRO A 39 -4.73 12.82 7.58
N GLY A 40 -4.86 13.73 8.56
CA GLY A 40 -5.74 13.56 9.73
C GLY A 40 -5.07 12.90 10.93
N LEU A 41 -3.84 12.38 10.80
CA LEU A 41 -3.08 11.74 11.89
C LEU A 41 -1.79 12.47 12.26
N GLN A 42 -1.57 13.69 11.76
CA GLN A 42 -0.37 14.48 12.08
C GLN A 42 -0.21 14.72 13.59
N TRP A 43 -1.32 14.85 14.31
CA TRP A 43 -1.35 15.02 15.76
C TRP A 43 -0.76 13.82 16.53
N SER A 44 -0.68 12.64 15.90
CA SER A 44 -0.18 11.41 16.54
C SER A 44 1.35 11.30 16.51
N ASP A 45 2.05 12.28 15.94
CA ASP A 45 3.51 12.30 15.99
C ASP A 45 4.02 12.43 17.44
N GLY A 46 5.02 11.63 17.80
CA GLY A 46 5.46 11.49 19.20
C GLY A 46 4.56 10.59 20.07
N GLN A 47 3.52 9.95 19.50
CA GLN A 47 2.71 8.93 20.17
C GLN A 47 3.06 7.52 19.67
N PRO A 48 2.68 6.44 20.39
CA PRO A 48 2.77 5.08 19.86
C PRO A 48 2.12 4.99 18.46
N TRP A 49 2.86 4.44 17.50
CA TRP A 49 2.57 4.63 16.07
C TRP A 49 2.35 3.34 15.28
N CYS A 50 2.12 2.21 15.95
CA CYS A 50 1.84 0.92 15.29
C CYS A 50 0.64 0.99 14.33
N ALA A 51 -0.50 1.53 14.78
CA ALA A 51 -1.68 1.72 13.93
C ALA A 51 -1.50 2.86 12.90
N THR A 52 -0.80 3.94 13.27
CA THR A 52 -0.49 5.04 12.34
C THR A 52 0.36 4.56 11.15
N PHE A 53 1.29 3.63 11.37
CA PHE A 53 2.09 3.01 10.30
C PHE A 53 1.21 2.26 9.29
N GLU A 54 0.21 1.52 9.75
CA GLU A 54 -0.74 0.84 8.87
C GLU A 54 -1.58 1.85 8.08
N CYS A 55 -2.07 2.90 8.74
CA CYS A 55 -2.82 3.99 8.10
C CYS A 55 -2.00 4.69 7.01
N TRP A 56 -0.71 4.94 7.27
CA TRP A 56 0.20 5.50 6.27
C TRP A 56 0.30 4.60 5.04
N GLY A 57 0.47 3.28 5.23
CA GLY A 57 0.51 2.33 4.12
C GLY A 57 -0.80 2.30 3.34
N ALA A 58 -1.94 2.30 4.03
CA ALA A 58 -3.27 2.35 3.41
C ALA A 58 -3.42 3.62 2.58
N HIS A 59 -3.02 4.78 3.12
CA HIS A 59 -3.08 6.05 2.41
C HIS A 59 -2.21 6.11 1.16
N LYS A 60 -0.95 5.66 1.26
CA LYS A 60 -0.02 5.64 0.11
C LYS A 60 -0.49 4.72 -1.00
N THR A 61 -1.29 3.70 -0.69
CA THR A 61 -1.86 2.76 -1.66
C THR A 61 -3.30 3.09 -2.05
N GLY A 62 -3.87 4.20 -1.56
CA GLY A 62 -5.22 4.64 -1.91
C GLY A 62 -6.34 3.80 -1.26
N MET A 63 -6.06 3.16 -0.13
CA MET A 63 -6.95 2.27 0.59
C MET A 63 -7.58 2.89 1.85
N ASP A 64 -7.63 4.24 1.95
CA ASP A 64 -8.18 4.95 3.12
C ASP A 64 -9.58 4.47 3.52
N ALA A 65 -10.43 4.14 2.53
CA ALA A 65 -11.79 3.64 2.77
C ALA A 65 -11.84 2.18 3.26
N LEU A 66 -10.75 1.43 3.10
CA LEU A 66 -10.65 0.01 3.47
C LEU A 66 -9.96 -0.20 4.81
N TRP A 67 -9.52 0.88 5.48
CA TRP A 67 -8.74 0.84 6.71
C TRP A 67 -9.30 1.78 7.78
N PRO A 68 -9.23 1.42 9.07
CA PRO A 68 -9.54 2.36 10.14
C PRO A 68 -8.43 3.42 10.24
N MET A 69 -8.68 4.62 9.71
CA MET A 69 -7.73 5.74 9.76
C MET A 69 -7.65 6.35 11.17
N THR A 70 -7.00 5.63 12.08
CA THR A 70 -6.86 5.99 13.51
C THR A 70 -5.51 5.52 14.06
N ALA A 71 -4.98 6.27 15.04
CA ALA A 71 -3.78 5.89 15.79
C ALA A 71 -4.06 4.87 16.92
N SER A 72 -5.32 4.53 17.20
CA SER A 72 -5.69 3.65 18.33
C SER A 72 -6.07 2.24 17.87
N CYS A 73 -5.37 1.23 18.40
CA CYS A 73 -5.69 -0.18 18.19
C CYS A 73 -7.13 -0.53 18.64
N ALA A 74 -7.56 -0.02 19.80
CA ALA A 74 -8.91 -0.27 20.31
C ALA A 74 -10.00 0.32 19.39
N LEU A 75 -9.80 1.55 18.87
CA LEU A 75 -10.73 2.15 17.91
C LEU A 75 -10.72 1.39 16.57
N ALA A 76 -9.55 0.92 16.13
CA ALA A 76 -9.43 0.11 14.91
C ALA A 76 -10.21 -1.21 15.05
N VAL A 77 -10.06 -1.93 16.16
CA VAL A 77 -10.84 -3.15 16.46
C VAL A 77 -12.34 -2.85 16.45
N ALA A 78 -12.79 -1.77 17.09
CA ALA A 78 -14.20 -1.38 17.09
C ALA A 78 -14.72 -1.09 15.67
N TRP A 79 -13.92 -0.44 14.83
CA TRP A 79 -14.26 -0.12 13.44
C TRP A 79 -14.41 -1.38 12.57
N TRP A 80 -13.49 -2.35 12.71
CA TRP A 80 -13.58 -3.65 12.03
C TRP A 80 -14.82 -4.42 12.45
N LYS A 81 -15.09 -4.50 13.75
CA LYS A 81 -16.27 -5.18 14.31
C LYS A 81 -17.57 -4.54 13.84
N LYS A 82 -17.66 -3.20 13.82
CA LYS A 82 -18.84 -2.48 13.33
C LYS A 82 -19.21 -2.83 11.89
N GLN A 83 -18.23 -3.21 11.08
CA GLN A 83 -18.45 -3.62 9.69
C GLN A 83 -18.68 -5.12 9.51
N ASN A 84 -18.63 -5.91 10.60
CA ASN A 84 -18.59 -7.37 10.55
C ASN A 84 -17.35 -7.91 9.81
N ARG A 85 -16.20 -7.24 9.96
CA ARG A 85 -14.95 -7.55 9.25
C ARG A 85 -13.80 -7.75 10.23
N PHE A 86 -14.06 -8.57 11.25
CA PHE A 86 -13.11 -8.98 12.27
C PHE A 86 -13.23 -10.49 12.49
N THR A 87 -12.11 -11.19 12.62
CA THR A 87 -12.08 -12.66 12.73
C THR A 87 -10.98 -13.09 13.71
N GLU A 88 -11.08 -14.33 14.22
CA GLU A 88 -10.06 -14.97 15.06
C GLU A 88 -8.96 -15.65 14.22
N TYR A 89 -9.10 -15.67 12.89
CA TYR A 89 -8.18 -16.34 11.98
C TYR A 89 -7.27 -15.36 11.23
N PRO A 90 -6.01 -15.71 10.94
CA PRO A 90 -5.11 -14.82 10.21
C PRO A 90 -5.62 -14.48 8.81
N VAL A 91 -5.43 -13.22 8.43
CA VAL A 91 -5.84 -12.66 7.13
C VAL A 91 -4.60 -12.16 6.41
N LEU A 92 -4.36 -12.62 5.18
CA LEU A 92 -3.21 -12.17 4.40
C LEU A 92 -3.38 -10.68 4.05
N GLY A 93 -2.39 -9.87 4.41
CA GLY A 93 -2.43 -8.41 4.29
C GLY A 93 -3.34 -7.72 5.31
N GLY A 94 -4.02 -8.45 6.20
CA GLY A 94 -4.82 -7.87 7.27
C GLY A 94 -4.00 -7.52 8.53
N PRO A 95 -4.50 -6.60 9.37
CA PRO A 95 -3.89 -6.30 10.64
C PRO A 95 -4.21 -7.38 11.68
N PHE A 96 -3.23 -7.77 12.48
CA PHE A 96 -3.44 -8.52 13.72
C PHE A 96 -3.50 -7.55 14.89
N TYR A 97 -4.24 -7.88 15.95
CA TYR A 97 -4.33 -7.06 17.16
C TYR A 97 -3.92 -7.86 18.39
N MET A 98 -3.16 -7.26 19.30
CA MET A 98 -2.67 -7.88 20.54
C MET A 98 -3.30 -7.25 21.78
N GLY A 99 -3.20 -7.98 22.88
CA GLY A 99 -3.59 -7.48 24.20
C GLY A 99 -5.08 -7.63 24.52
N PRO A 100 -5.49 -7.25 25.73
CA PRO A 100 -6.89 -7.30 26.14
C PRO A 100 -7.78 -6.52 25.16
N GLY A 101 -8.72 -7.22 24.54
CA GLY A 101 -9.61 -6.63 23.54
C GLY A 101 -8.93 -6.15 22.25
N GLY A 102 -7.66 -6.48 22.02
CA GLY A 102 -6.88 -6.04 20.87
C GLY A 102 -6.37 -4.59 20.96
N GLY A 103 -6.24 -4.05 22.17
CA GLY A 103 -5.92 -2.64 22.39
C GLY A 103 -4.45 -2.27 22.43
N ASP A 104 -3.53 -3.23 22.51
CA ASP A 104 -2.14 -2.95 22.88
C ASP A 104 -1.23 -2.71 21.69
N HIS A 105 -1.34 -3.54 20.64
CA HIS A 105 -0.44 -3.51 19.49
C HIS A 105 -1.08 -4.05 18.23
N THR A 106 -0.56 -3.63 17.08
CA THR A 106 -0.99 -4.10 15.76
C THR A 106 0.18 -4.18 14.78
N GLY A 107 -0.02 -4.94 13.72
CA GLY A 107 0.83 -4.95 12.55
C GLY A 107 0.22 -5.82 11.45
N ILE A 108 0.91 -5.97 10.33
CA ILE A 108 0.36 -6.61 9.12
C ILE A 108 0.88 -8.02 8.94
N VAL A 109 -0.02 -8.96 8.67
CA VAL A 109 0.33 -10.35 8.34
C VAL A 109 0.72 -10.46 6.87
N TRP A 110 2.01 -10.72 6.57
CA TRP A 110 2.48 -10.93 5.20
C TRP A 110 2.61 -12.40 4.83
N LYS A 111 2.60 -13.31 5.80
CA LYS A 111 2.52 -14.76 5.58
C LYS A 111 1.88 -15.43 6.79
N TYR A 112 1.18 -16.53 6.58
CA TYR A 112 0.78 -17.45 7.64
C TYR A 112 0.78 -18.89 7.14
N ASP A 113 0.96 -19.82 8.07
CA ASP A 113 0.69 -21.26 7.88
C ASP A 113 -0.17 -21.78 9.04
N ALA A 114 -0.23 -23.10 9.26
CA ALA A 114 -1.06 -23.72 10.29
C ALA A 114 -0.82 -23.17 11.71
N ASP A 115 0.41 -22.77 12.03
CA ASP A 115 0.84 -22.52 13.42
C ASP A 115 1.40 -21.11 13.62
N THR A 116 1.88 -20.47 12.56
CA THR A 116 2.66 -19.23 12.65
C THR A 116 2.10 -18.14 11.73
N ILE A 117 2.17 -16.90 12.19
CA ILE A 117 2.07 -15.71 11.33
C ILE A 117 3.44 -15.02 11.25
N TRP A 118 3.75 -14.49 10.08
CA TRP A 118 4.87 -13.59 9.86
C TRP A 118 4.32 -12.19 9.61
N THR A 119 4.87 -11.22 10.33
CA THR A 119 4.29 -9.88 10.45
C THR A 119 5.28 -8.78 10.09
N ILE A 120 4.75 -7.62 9.73
CA ILE A 120 5.47 -6.33 9.62
C ILE A 120 4.85 -5.40 10.65
N GLU A 121 5.67 -4.85 11.54
CA GLU A 121 5.18 -4.14 12.72
C GLU A 121 5.92 -2.82 12.90
N GLY A 122 5.20 -1.71 12.85
CA GLY A 122 5.69 -0.39 13.24
C GLY A 122 5.56 -0.21 14.75
N ASN A 123 6.38 0.67 15.33
CA ASN A 123 6.55 0.82 16.77
C ASN A 123 6.76 -0.54 17.45
N SER A 124 7.69 -1.33 16.89
CA SER A 124 8.17 -2.54 17.54
C SER A 124 9.68 -2.52 17.73
N ASN A 125 10.24 -3.58 18.30
CA ASN A 125 11.67 -3.80 18.51
C ASN A 125 12.01 -5.27 18.26
N ASP A 126 13.27 -5.68 18.42
CA ASP A 126 13.74 -7.04 18.16
C ASP A 126 12.96 -8.13 18.90
N SER A 127 12.37 -7.82 20.06
CA SER A 127 11.58 -8.77 20.87
C SER A 127 10.09 -8.82 20.52
N GLY A 128 9.63 -7.96 19.60
CA GLY A 128 8.20 -7.86 19.25
C GLY A 128 7.37 -7.13 20.30
N SER A 129 7.99 -6.36 21.19
CA SER A 129 7.29 -5.48 22.14
C SER A 129 6.71 -4.26 21.41
N TYR A 130 5.64 -3.70 21.96
CA TYR A 130 4.92 -2.53 21.46
C TYR A 130 5.44 -1.20 22.02
N GLN A 131 6.44 -1.26 22.91
CA GLN A 131 7.30 -0.12 23.25
C GLN A 131 8.50 -0.16 22.31
N GLY A 132 8.21 -0.05 21.03
CA GLY A 132 9.19 -0.20 19.97
C GLY A 132 9.89 1.09 19.61
N ASP A 133 10.84 0.96 18.70
CA ASP A 133 11.61 2.08 18.17
C ASP A 133 11.70 2.09 16.64
N GLY A 134 11.04 1.14 15.97
CA GLY A 134 11.17 1.00 14.54
C GLY A 134 10.19 0.04 13.90
N VAL A 135 10.48 -0.28 12.64
CA VAL A 135 9.74 -1.25 11.84
C VAL A 135 10.48 -2.57 11.77
N TYR A 136 9.83 -3.63 12.24
CA TYR A 136 10.42 -4.96 12.39
C TYR A 136 9.59 -6.05 11.71
N LEU A 137 10.27 -7.15 11.36
CA LEU A 137 9.63 -8.37 10.87
C LEU A 137 9.63 -9.40 11.99
N HIS A 138 8.45 -9.92 12.34
CA HIS A 138 8.30 -10.85 13.44
C HIS A 138 7.66 -12.17 13.01
N GLN A 139 7.84 -13.18 13.85
CA GLN A 139 7.07 -14.42 13.82
C GLN A 139 6.27 -14.51 15.12
N ARG A 140 4.97 -14.81 15.00
CA ARG A 140 4.08 -14.95 16.16
C ARG A 140 3.28 -16.24 16.07
N PRO A 141 2.99 -16.89 17.21
CA PRO A 141 2.13 -18.06 17.21
C PRO A 141 0.70 -17.66 16.83
N ARG A 142 0.00 -18.55 16.12
CA ARG A 142 -1.43 -18.39 15.83
C ARG A 142 -2.33 -18.68 17.02
N ARG A 143 -1.83 -19.41 18.02
CA ARG A 143 -2.60 -19.89 19.16
C ARG A 143 -1.74 -19.90 20.43
N GLY A 144 -2.41 -19.79 21.57
CA GLY A 144 -1.76 -19.86 22.89
C GLY A 144 -1.12 -18.54 23.31
N THR A 145 -0.23 -18.60 24.29
CA THR A 145 0.39 -17.41 24.86
C THR A 145 1.14 -16.61 23.79
N GLY A 146 0.83 -15.32 23.68
CA GLY A 146 1.44 -14.43 22.71
C GLY A 146 0.82 -14.46 21.30
N SER A 147 -0.28 -15.21 21.10
CA SER A 147 -1.04 -15.10 19.85
C SER A 147 -1.91 -13.84 19.81
N PRO A 148 -2.23 -13.33 18.61
CA PRO A 148 -3.17 -12.21 18.46
C PRO A 148 -4.53 -12.48 19.10
N TYR A 149 -5.15 -11.41 19.60
CA TYR A 149 -6.54 -11.36 20.02
C TYR A 149 -7.50 -11.57 18.84
N GLY A 150 -7.13 -11.07 17.66
CA GLY A 150 -7.90 -11.24 16.43
C GLY A 150 -7.31 -10.43 15.29
N TYR A 151 -8.02 -10.43 14.16
CA TYR A 151 -7.54 -9.87 12.90
C TYR A 151 -8.62 -9.01 12.25
N GLY A 152 -8.23 -7.85 11.76
CA GLY A 152 -9.05 -7.09 10.82
C GLY A 152 -9.06 -7.79 9.46
N VAL A 153 -10.19 -7.73 8.78
CA VAL A 153 -10.34 -8.29 7.43
C VAL A 153 -10.45 -7.10 6.48
N PRO A 154 -9.45 -6.70 5.68
CA PRO A 154 -9.59 -5.59 4.72
C PRO A 154 -10.40 -5.99 3.47
N ALA A 155 -11.16 -5.05 2.87
CA ALA A 155 -12.10 -5.31 1.76
C ALA A 155 -11.39 -5.11 0.43
N TYR A 156 -10.32 -5.87 0.23
CA TYR A 156 -9.55 -5.81 -1.01
C TYR A 156 -10.46 -6.09 -2.21
N PRO A 157 -10.36 -5.30 -3.31
CA PRO A 157 -11.11 -5.56 -4.53
C PRO A 157 -10.88 -6.96 -5.10
N GLU A 158 -9.67 -7.50 -4.95
CA GLU A 158 -9.30 -8.87 -5.33
C GLU A 158 -9.78 -9.97 -4.35
N GLY A 159 -10.59 -9.60 -3.35
CA GLY A 159 -11.14 -10.52 -2.36
C GLY A 159 -10.24 -10.76 -1.14
N THR A 160 -10.74 -11.56 -0.20
CA THR A 160 -10.05 -11.90 1.05
C THR A 160 -9.35 -13.25 0.93
N ILE A 161 -8.12 -13.35 1.46
CA ILE A 161 -7.44 -14.63 1.69
C ILE A 161 -7.19 -14.76 3.18
N CYS A 162 -7.90 -15.66 3.86
CA CYS A 162 -7.73 -15.90 5.29
C CYS A 162 -7.97 -17.36 5.65
N ALA A 163 -7.52 -17.74 6.84
CA ALA A 163 -7.70 -19.09 7.36
C ALA A 163 -9.08 -19.34 8.00
N ASP A 164 -9.98 -18.35 7.96
CA ASP A 164 -11.33 -18.48 8.49
C ASP A 164 -12.17 -19.40 7.57
N PRO A 165 -12.68 -20.55 8.06
CA PRO A 165 -13.52 -21.44 7.26
C PRO A 165 -14.77 -20.76 6.69
N ALA A 166 -15.31 -19.76 7.39
CA ALA A 166 -16.48 -19.00 6.93
C ALA A 166 -16.16 -18.06 5.77
N LEU A 167 -14.87 -17.77 5.53
CA LEU A 167 -14.38 -16.85 4.49
C LEU A 167 -13.45 -17.53 3.49
N GLY A 168 -13.52 -18.86 3.36
CA GLY A 168 -12.80 -19.66 2.36
C GLY A 168 -11.77 -20.62 2.92
N GLY A 169 -11.26 -20.40 4.14
CA GLY A 169 -10.47 -21.40 4.88
C GLY A 169 -9.11 -21.74 4.27
N THR A 170 -8.40 -20.77 3.69
CA THR A 170 -7.06 -20.99 3.12
C THR A 170 -6.08 -21.34 4.24
N ALA A 171 -5.54 -22.56 4.24
CA ALA A 171 -4.72 -23.07 5.35
C ALA A 171 -3.38 -22.33 5.54
N SER A 172 -2.79 -21.87 4.44
CA SER A 172 -1.54 -21.12 4.41
C SER A 172 -1.51 -20.15 3.24
N ALA A 173 -0.95 -18.97 3.44
CA ALA A 173 -0.77 -18.00 2.37
C ALA A 173 0.45 -17.11 2.64
N ALA A 174 1.06 -16.59 1.58
CA ALA A 174 2.21 -15.70 1.67
C ALA A 174 2.13 -14.64 0.57
N ILE A 175 2.42 -13.40 0.93
CA ILE A 175 2.81 -12.37 -0.03
C ILE A 175 4.24 -12.72 -0.46
N THR A 176 4.38 -13.15 -1.69
CA THR A 176 5.70 -13.33 -2.28
C THR A 176 6.34 -11.95 -2.45
N ALA A 177 7.66 -11.88 -2.24
CA ALA A 177 8.42 -10.68 -2.61
C ALA A 177 8.05 -10.28 -4.04
N PRO A 178 7.93 -8.99 -4.35
CA PRO A 178 7.46 -8.57 -5.66
C PRO A 178 8.34 -9.25 -6.71
N ALA A 179 7.73 -10.07 -7.56
CA ALA A 179 8.36 -10.45 -8.81
C ALA A 179 8.80 -9.15 -9.48
N THR A 180 10.07 -9.10 -9.90
CA THR A 180 10.72 -8.06 -10.74
C THR A 180 9.86 -6.85 -11.09
N LYS A 181 10.33 -5.63 -10.78
CA LYS A 181 9.73 -4.32 -11.15
C LYS A 181 8.65 -4.41 -12.24
N PRO A 182 7.40 -3.93 -11.99
CA PRO A 182 6.30 -4.02 -12.94
C PRO A 182 6.78 -3.66 -14.35
N THR A 183 6.47 -4.50 -15.33
CA THR A 183 6.91 -4.26 -16.70
C THR A 183 5.77 -3.63 -17.47
N VAL A 184 6.05 -2.48 -18.10
CA VAL A 184 5.15 -1.74 -18.97
C VAL A 184 5.71 -1.82 -20.38
N SER A 185 4.93 -2.35 -21.31
CA SER A 185 5.20 -2.33 -22.74
C SER A 185 4.85 -0.97 -23.30
N LEU A 186 5.83 -0.31 -23.92
CA LEU A 186 5.63 0.95 -24.63
C LEU A 186 4.52 0.80 -25.69
N ALA A 187 4.53 -0.30 -26.44
CA ALA A 187 3.54 -0.55 -27.47
C ALA A 187 2.11 -0.63 -26.91
N HIS A 188 1.94 -1.29 -25.75
CA HIS A 188 0.63 -1.43 -25.12
C HIS A 188 0.08 -0.09 -24.61
N VAL A 189 0.89 0.71 -23.92
CA VAL A 189 0.41 1.99 -23.39
C VAL A 189 0.22 3.05 -24.48
N VAL A 190 0.98 2.98 -25.58
CA VAL A 190 0.71 3.78 -26.79
C VAL A 190 -0.63 3.37 -27.41
N TYR A 191 -0.88 2.07 -27.55
CA TYR A 191 -2.14 1.57 -28.09
C TYR A 191 -3.33 2.02 -27.23
N ALA A 192 -3.25 1.87 -25.91
CA ALA A 192 -4.28 2.35 -24.99
C ALA A 192 -4.50 3.87 -25.12
N ALA A 193 -3.42 4.67 -25.12
CA ALA A 193 -3.51 6.13 -25.24
C ALA A 193 -4.14 6.61 -26.55
N GLN A 194 -4.10 5.80 -27.61
CA GLN A 194 -4.70 6.10 -28.90
C GLN A 194 -6.17 5.67 -29.01
N HIS A 195 -6.61 4.66 -28.24
CA HIS A 195 -7.93 4.04 -28.40
C HIS A 195 -8.90 4.38 -27.26
N ASP A 196 -8.42 4.39 -26.01
CA ASP A 196 -9.26 4.60 -24.83
C ASP A 196 -9.95 5.98 -24.80
N PRO A 197 -9.33 7.11 -25.22
CA PRO A 197 -9.97 8.43 -25.15
C PRO A 197 -11.26 8.58 -25.95
N ALA A 198 -11.43 7.80 -27.02
CA ALA A 198 -12.60 7.83 -27.88
C ALA A 198 -13.61 6.71 -27.57
N ALA A 199 -13.26 5.78 -26.67
CA ALA A 199 -14.11 4.66 -26.30
C ALA A 199 -15.21 5.09 -25.32
N ALA A 200 -16.16 4.16 -25.07
CA ALA A 200 -17.19 4.38 -24.07
C ALA A 200 -16.59 4.57 -22.67
N GLN A 201 -17.25 5.37 -21.83
CA GLN A 201 -16.79 5.61 -20.45
C GLN A 201 -16.58 4.27 -19.71
N GLY A 202 -15.42 4.13 -19.08
CA GLY A 202 -15.03 2.91 -18.37
C GLY A 202 -14.41 1.81 -19.25
N HIS A 203 -14.22 2.06 -20.55
CA HIS A 203 -13.41 1.17 -21.39
C HIS A 203 -11.94 1.21 -20.97
N THR A 204 -11.29 0.05 -20.91
CA THR A 204 -9.90 -0.07 -20.51
C THR A 204 -9.15 -0.96 -21.49
N THR A 205 -8.02 -0.49 -21.99
CA THR A 205 -7.10 -1.28 -22.81
C THR A 205 -5.78 -1.47 -22.09
N HIS A 206 -5.24 -2.70 -22.05
CA HIS A 206 -4.03 -3.02 -21.29
C HIS A 206 -4.07 -2.50 -19.83
N GLN A 207 -5.24 -2.62 -19.18
CA GLN A 207 -5.57 -2.01 -17.89
C GLN A 207 -4.45 -2.12 -16.84
N ALA A 208 -3.79 -3.28 -16.79
CA ALA A 208 -2.68 -3.55 -15.87
C ALA A 208 -1.52 -2.57 -15.98
N GLU A 209 -1.13 -2.26 -17.21
CA GLU A 209 0.03 -1.43 -17.52
C GLU A 209 -0.36 0.05 -17.50
N VAL A 210 -1.58 0.38 -17.91
CA VAL A 210 -2.15 1.72 -17.78
C VAL A 210 -2.23 2.12 -16.30
N LEU A 211 -2.72 1.25 -15.41
CA LEU A 211 -2.75 1.53 -13.97
C LEU A 211 -1.37 1.85 -13.39
N VAL A 212 -0.30 1.21 -13.88
CA VAL A 212 1.07 1.54 -13.46
C VAL A 212 1.43 2.98 -13.86
N VAL A 213 1.11 3.38 -15.09
CA VAL A 213 1.36 4.74 -15.58
C VAL A 213 0.49 5.77 -14.86
N GLU A 214 -0.78 5.49 -14.63
CA GLU A 214 -1.71 6.41 -13.94
C GLU A 214 -1.34 6.63 -12.49
N ARG A 215 -0.94 5.57 -11.76
CA ARG A 215 -0.45 5.68 -10.39
C ARG A 215 0.84 6.51 -10.33
N ALA A 216 1.73 6.36 -11.31
CA ALA A 216 2.92 7.19 -11.44
C ALA A 216 2.57 8.66 -11.69
N LEU A 217 1.65 8.95 -12.63
CA LEU A 217 1.17 10.32 -12.89
C LEU A 217 0.46 10.93 -11.67
N LYS A 218 -0.32 10.15 -10.92
CA LYS A 218 -0.93 10.59 -9.66
C LYS A 218 0.13 10.91 -8.62
N ALA A 219 1.17 10.08 -8.50
CA ALA A 219 2.28 10.32 -7.57
C ALA A 219 3.08 11.59 -7.91
N GLU A 220 3.14 11.97 -9.19
CA GLU A 220 3.68 13.27 -9.64
C GLU A 220 2.69 14.44 -9.47
N GLY A 221 1.49 14.19 -8.94
CA GLY A 221 0.45 15.21 -8.76
C GLY A 221 -0.21 15.67 -10.07
N LEU A 222 -0.07 14.89 -11.14
CA LEU A 222 -0.56 15.25 -12.48
C LEU A 222 -1.93 14.67 -12.82
N LEU A 223 -2.36 13.62 -12.09
CA LEU A 223 -3.62 12.91 -12.27
C LEU A 223 -4.36 12.78 -10.94
N GLU A 224 -5.66 13.09 -10.92
CA GLU A 224 -6.49 12.93 -9.72
C GLU A 224 -6.80 11.46 -9.45
N ALA A 225 -7.00 11.10 -8.17
CA ALA A 225 -7.21 9.72 -7.74
C ALA A 225 -8.39 9.02 -8.42
N GLN A 226 -9.46 9.76 -8.73
CA GLN A 226 -10.66 9.21 -9.39
C GLN A 226 -10.43 8.77 -10.84
N TYR A 227 -9.34 9.19 -11.47
CA TYR A 227 -8.96 8.81 -12.83
C TYR A 227 -7.83 7.77 -12.87
N VAL A 228 -7.55 7.11 -11.74
CA VAL A 228 -6.67 5.93 -11.70
C VAL A 228 -7.56 4.69 -11.80
N ASP A 229 -8.13 4.48 -12.98
CA ASP A 229 -9.14 3.45 -13.26
C ASP A 229 -8.65 2.39 -14.27
N GLY A 230 -7.45 2.59 -14.83
CA GLY A 230 -6.83 1.73 -15.82
C GLY A 230 -7.29 1.99 -17.25
N SER A 231 -7.98 3.10 -17.50
CA SER A 231 -8.32 3.61 -18.83
C SER A 231 -7.36 4.71 -19.21
N PHE A 232 -6.64 4.61 -20.34
CA PHE A 232 -5.80 5.72 -20.81
C PHE A 232 -6.67 6.79 -21.47
N GLY A 233 -7.67 7.30 -20.74
CA GLY A 233 -8.66 8.24 -21.21
C GLY A 233 -8.12 9.66 -21.34
N THR A 234 -9.00 10.58 -21.71
CA THR A 234 -8.65 11.98 -21.99
C THR A 234 -7.93 12.69 -20.83
N LYS A 235 -8.25 12.34 -19.58
CA LYS A 235 -7.59 12.86 -18.38
C LYS A 235 -6.17 12.33 -18.24
N THR A 236 -5.95 11.05 -18.47
CA THR A 236 -4.63 10.41 -18.48
C THR A 236 -3.75 10.95 -19.60
N VAL A 237 -4.29 11.16 -20.82
CA VAL A 237 -3.59 11.84 -21.93
C VAL A 237 -3.16 13.26 -21.52
N THR A 238 -4.07 14.04 -20.92
CA THR A 238 -3.76 15.40 -20.47
C THR A 238 -2.66 15.41 -19.40
N ALA A 239 -2.73 14.50 -18.44
CA ALA A 239 -1.74 14.34 -17.38
C ALA A 239 -0.37 13.93 -17.94
N TYR A 240 -0.34 12.99 -18.88
CA TYR A 240 0.90 12.54 -19.52
C TYR A 240 1.53 13.65 -20.38
N ALA A 241 0.72 14.47 -21.05
CA ALA A 241 1.22 15.64 -21.77
C ALA A 241 1.88 16.67 -20.84
N ARG A 242 1.34 16.85 -19.63
CA ARG A 242 1.96 17.69 -18.58
C ARG A 242 3.26 17.08 -18.08
N TRP A 243 3.29 15.76 -17.90
CA TRP A 243 4.51 15.01 -17.57
C TRP A 243 5.61 15.28 -18.61
N GLN A 244 5.32 15.07 -19.90
CA GLN A 244 6.26 15.31 -21.00
C GLN A 244 6.82 16.74 -21.01
N ARG A 245 5.99 17.75 -20.75
CA ARG A 245 6.42 19.16 -20.69
C ARG A 245 7.24 19.51 -19.45
N SER A 246 7.10 18.75 -18.36
CA SER A 246 7.82 19.03 -17.12
C SER A 246 9.33 18.85 -17.29
N ALA A 247 10.13 19.58 -16.51
CA ALA A 247 11.59 19.46 -16.53
C ALA A 247 12.06 18.02 -16.21
N VAL A 248 11.37 17.34 -15.28
CA VAL A 248 11.68 15.97 -14.87
C VAL A 248 11.16 14.90 -15.83
N GLY A 249 10.13 15.22 -16.63
CA GLY A 249 9.59 14.34 -17.67
C GLY A 249 10.18 14.57 -19.06
N GLY A 250 11.23 15.40 -19.17
CA GLY A 250 12.07 15.56 -20.35
C GLY A 250 11.95 16.90 -21.07
N GLY A 251 11.08 17.80 -20.62
CA GLY A 251 10.94 19.15 -21.18
C GLY A 251 10.53 19.16 -22.67
N PHE A 252 9.77 18.14 -23.09
CA PHE A 252 9.34 17.99 -24.48
C PHE A 252 8.36 19.09 -24.90
N THR A 253 8.35 19.40 -26.19
CA THR A 253 7.47 20.42 -26.78
C THR A 253 6.87 19.93 -28.11
N GLY A 254 5.85 20.64 -28.59
CA GLY A 254 5.16 20.29 -29.84
C GLY A 254 4.57 18.88 -29.79
N THR A 255 4.71 18.14 -30.89
CA THR A 255 4.19 16.76 -31.02
C THR A 255 4.89 15.76 -30.10
N ALA A 256 6.06 16.08 -29.53
CA ALA A 256 6.71 15.21 -28.55
C ALA A 256 6.09 15.30 -27.14
N ALA A 257 5.12 16.20 -26.93
CA ALA A 257 4.39 16.42 -25.68
C ALA A 257 2.87 16.39 -25.88
N ASP A 258 2.40 15.47 -26.72
CA ASP A 258 1.01 15.28 -27.13
C ASP A 258 0.17 14.43 -26.15
N GLY A 259 0.80 13.86 -25.12
CA GLY A 259 0.16 12.97 -24.15
C GLY A 259 0.20 11.50 -24.54
N ILE A 260 0.78 11.14 -25.68
CA ILE A 260 1.05 9.75 -26.06
C ILE A 260 2.42 9.35 -25.48
N PRO A 261 2.52 8.22 -24.77
CA PRO A 261 3.81 7.76 -24.23
C PRO A 261 4.88 7.59 -25.31
N GLY A 262 5.97 8.37 -25.18
CA GLY A 262 7.20 8.16 -25.92
C GLY A 262 8.19 7.32 -25.11
N LYS A 263 9.11 6.61 -25.78
CA LYS A 263 10.12 5.77 -25.10
C LYS A 263 10.86 6.52 -23.99
N THR A 264 11.38 7.71 -24.30
CA THR A 264 12.17 8.51 -23.34
C THR A 264 11.30 9.02 -22.19
N SER A 265 10.13 9.60 -22.45
CA SER A 265 9.25 10.11 -21.40
C SER A 265 8.73 9.00 -20.48
N LEU A 266 8.48 7.81 -21.05
CA LEU A 266 8.05 6.65 -20.27
C LEU A 266 9.19 6.08 -19.43
N GLN A 267 10.41 6.02 -19.96
CA GLN A 267 11.60 5.60 -19.21
C GLN A 267 11.93 6.56 -18.06
N LEU A 268 11.76 7.87 -18.25
CA LEU A 268 11.93 8.86 -17.17
C LEU A 268 10.90 8.64 -16.06
N LEU A 269 9.64 8.37 -16.42
CA LEU A 269 8.59 8.04 -15.45
C LEU A 269 8.90 6.72 -14.73
N ALA A 270 9.34 5.71 -15.48
CA ALA A 270 9.75 4.40 -14.97
C ALA A 270 10.87 4.49 -13.94
N ALA A 271 11.88 5.30 -14.21
CA ALA A 271 13.01 5.53 -13.30
C ALA A 271 12.56 6.11 -11.95
N ARG A 272 11.52 6.95 -11.94
CA ARG A 272 11.01 7.60 -10.73
C ARG A 272 10.03 6.72 -9.94
N HIS A 273 9.26 5.88 -10.63
CA HIS A 273 8.20 5.08 -10.02
C HIS A 273 8.47 3.56 -10.05
N SER A 274 9.74 3.18 -10.23
CA SER A 274 10.23 1.81 -10.05
C SER A 274 9.52 0.74 -10.89
N PHE A 275 9.18 1.06 -12.14
CA PHE A 275 8.75 0.10 -13.16
C PHE A 275 9.81 -0.05 -14.27
N THR A 276 9.68 -1.07 -15.11
CA THR A 276 10.56 -1.36 -16.25
C THR A 276 9.79 -1.11 -17.55
N VAL A 277 10.44 -0.51 -18.56
CA VAL A 277 9.86 -0.33 -19.88
C VAL A 277 10.36 -1.43 -20.82
N THR A 278 9.45 -2.11 -21.51
CA THR A 278 9.74 -2.98 -22.65
C THR A 278 9.31 -2.30 -23.94
N THR A 279 10.00 -2.58 -25.03
CA THR A 279 9.79 -1.95 -26.35
C THR A 279 9.37 -2.98 -27.38
#